data_AF-A7AXL4-F1
#
_entry.id   AF-A7AXL4-F1
#
_cell.length_a   1.000
_cell.length_b   1.000
_cell.length_c   1.000
_cell.angle_alpha   90.00
_cell.angle_beta   90.00
_cell.angle_gamma   90.00
#
_symmetry.space_group_name_H-M   'P 1'
#
loop_
_entity.id
_entity.type
_entity.pdbx_description
1 polymer ?
#
loop_
_entity_poly.entity_id
_entity_poly.type
_entity_poly.pdbx_seq_one_letter_code
_entity_poly.pdbx_strand_id
1 'polypeptide(L)'
;MKSKKERVVEMNYVVTNDKLYIRLSSDGSPVTCSKRNAQVFEKDKADNILKNLPKVLKNFRFKVKPVPQSEQEVPQNKTKTDNVQSEEKKYIRKDSYIPCDEVVQWIEKSRQCSEFVEDATRRRAVLHKKLANVDRELSNCMHQIELEKWKSGCDGYKLYKLEKEILEKRRQIKDELVIIQSVLDNTKCTIGIKNIEKTFNRLGTRRFEIRIIEDDDFFDELQPDS
;
A
#
# COMPACT_ATOMS: atom_id res chain seq x y z
N MET A 1 37.00 23.66 -48.85
CA MET A 1 35.67 23.05 -48.59
C MET A 1 35.30 23.24 -47.13
N LYS A 2 34.28 24.07 -46.82
CA LYS A 2 33.76 24.20 -45.46
C LYS A 2 32.68 23.13 -45.26
N SER A 3 32.99 22.12 -44.45
CA SER A 3 32.04 21.07 -44.07
C SER A 3 30.98 21.67 -43.14
N LYS A 4 29.70 21.60 -43.55
CA LYS A 4 28.55 21.99 -42.73
C LYS A 4 28.47 21.03 -41.53
N LYS A 5 28.66 21.56 -40.33
CA LYS A 5 28.35 20.85 -39.08
C LYS A 5 26.83 20.78 -38.96
N GLU A 6 26.25 19.66 -39.35
CA GLU A 6 24.85 19.33 -39.11
C GLU A 6 24.63 19.25 -37.60
N ARG A 7 23.73 20.08 -37.05
CA ARG A 7 23.32 19.98 -35.65
C ARG A 7 22.41 18.77 -35.54
N VAL A 8 22.92 17.67 -34.99
CA VAL A 8 22.09 16.53 -34.59
C VAL A 8 21.30 16.97 -33.37
N VAL A 9 19.99 17.18 -33.53
CA VAL A 9 19.06 17.43 -32.42
C VAL A 9 18.78 16.07 -31.78
N GLU A 10 19.43 15.79 -30.66
CA GLU A 10 19.26 14.54 -29.92
C GLU A 10 17.86 14.56 -29.26
N MET A 11 16.91 13.89 -29.91
CA MET A 11 15.52 13.80 -29.47
C MET A 11 15.39 12.68 -28.45
N ASN A 12 14.94 13.03 -27.27
CA ASN A 12 14.78 12.13 -26.14
C ASN A 12 13.38 11.52 -26.13
N TYR A 13 13.24 10.25 -25.73
CA TYR A 13 11.99 9.49 -25.80
C TYR A 13 11.62 8.84 -24.47
N VAL A 14 10.32 8.68 -24.22
CA VAL A 14 9.78 7.93 -23.08
C VAL A 14 8.81 6.87 -23.55
N VAL A 15 8.75 5.74 -22.83
CA VAL A 15 7.78 4.67 -23.08
C VAL A 15 6.60 4.87 -22.12
N THR A 16 5.42 5.21 -22.66
CA THR A 16 4.24 5.59 -21.88
C THR A 16 2.92 5.14 -22.51
N ASN A 17 1.89 4.95 -21.69
CA ASN A 17 0.50 4.80 -22.11
C ASN A 17 -0.37 5.98 -21.65
N ASP A 18 0.26 7.15 -21.48
CA ASP A 18 -0.28 8.41 -20.94
C ASP A 18 -0.59 8.41 -19.45
N LYS A 19 -0.88 7.25 -18.86
CA LYS A 19 -1.13 7.09 -17.42
C LYS A 19 0.10 6.58 -16.66
N LEU A 20 0.83 5.63 -17.24
CA LEU A 20 1.99 4.95 -16.67
C LEU A 20 3.19 5.12 -17.60
N TYR A 21 4.37 5.21 -16.99
CA TYR A 21 5.64 5.37 -17.66
C TYR A 21 6.56 4.21 -17.29
N ILE A 22 7.52 3.89 -18.16
CA ILE A 22 8.50 2.83 -17.88
C ILE A 22 9.83 3.45 -17.45
N ARG A 23 10.44 2.83 -16.44
CA ARG A 23 11.85 3.02 -16.07
C ARG A 23 12.54 1.67 -15.92
N LEU A 24 13.86 1.63 -16.00
CA LEU A 24 14.62 0.43 -15.66
C LEU A 24 14.89 0.40 -14.15
N SER A 25 14.76 -0.78 -13.54
CA SER A 25 15.22 -1.02 -12.16
C SER A 25 16.76 -1.12 -12.11
N SER A 26 17.33 -1.21 -10.91
CA SER A 26 18.76 -1.49 -10.70
C SER A 26 19.23 -2.72 -11.49
N ASP A 27 18.35 -3.70 -11.65
CA ASP A 27 18.61 -4.99 -12.30
C ASP A 27 18.33 -4.95 -13.82
N GLY A 28 18.14 -3.76 -14.39
CA GLY A 28 17.89 -3.57 -15.83
C GLY A 28 16.50 -4.01 -16.33
N SER A 29 15.63 -4.50 -15.45
CA SER A 29 14.26 -4.90 -15.80
C SER A 29 13.33 -3.68 -15.93
N PRO A 30 12.44 -3.63 -16.94
CA PRO A 30 11.49 -2.54 -17.11
C PRO A 30 10.35 -2.62 -16.07
N VAL A 31 10.17 -1.54 -15.30
CA VAL A 31 9.15 -1.39 -14.27
C VAL A 31 8.29 -0.15 -14.52
N THR A 32 7.01 -0.23 -14.14
CA THR A 32 6.07 0.90 -14.26
C THR A 32 6.28 1.94 -13.17
N CYS A 33 6.19 3.21 -13.53
CA CYS A 33 6.36 4.36 -12.64
C CYS A 33 5.44 5.53 -13.06
N SER A 34 5.40 6.57 -12.22
CA SER A 34 4.69 7.83 -12.51
C SER A 34 5.52 8.76 -13.41
N LYS A 35 4.88 9.75 -14.06
CA LYS A 35 5.56 10.71 -14.98
C LYS A 35 6.84 11.32 -14.39
N ARG A 36 6.84 11.65 -13.09
CA ARG A 36 7.98 12.26 -12.39
C ARG A 36 9.22 11.37 -12.29
N ASN A 37 9.02 10.06 -12.34
CA ASN A 37 10.09 9.06 -12.24
C ASN A 37 10.33 8.35 -13.57
N ALA A 38 9.72 8.85 -14.66
CA ALA A 38 9.87 8.29 -15.99
C ALA A 38 11.33 8.41 -16.42
N GLN A 39 11.89 7.31 -16.93
CA GLN A 39 13.23 7.33 -17.47
C GLN A 39 13.16 7.74 -18.94
N VAL A 40 14.06 8.65 -19.30
CA VAL A 40 14.24 9.10 -20.67
C VAL A 40 15.27 8.21 -21.35
N PHE A 41 15.00 7.84 -22.60
CA PHE A 41 15.82 6.95 -23.40
C PHE A 41 16.05 7.57 -24.79
N GLU A 42 17.14 7.17 -25.42
CA GLU A 42 17.31 7.34 -26.86
C GLU A 42 16.26 6.52 -27.61
N LYS A 43 15.91 6.95 -28.84
CA LYS A 43 14.85 6.34 -29.64
C LYS A 43 14.99 4.82 -29.77
N ASP A 44 16.17 4.36 -30.18
CA ASP A 44 16.43 2.94 -30.42
C ASP A 44 16.32 2.11 -29.14
N LYS A 45 16.73 2.70 -28.02
CA LYS A 45 16.62 2.08 -26.70
C LYS A 45 15.16 2.03 -26.23
N ALA A 46 14.37 3.08 -26.45
CA ALA A 46 12.95 3.11 -26.14
C ALA A 46 12.17 2.06 -26.95
N ASP A 47 12.47 1.93 -28.24
CA ASP A 47 11.87 0.93 -29.12
C ASP A 47 12.26 -0.50 -28.73
N ASN A 48 13.52 -0.72 -28.34
CA ASN A 48 13.98 -2.01 -27.86
C ASN A 48 13.27 -2.42 -26.56
N ILE A 49 13.12 -1.49 -25.62
CA ILE A 49 12.38 -1.71 -24.36
C ILE A 49 10.93 -2.06 -24.67
N LEU A 50 10.26 -1.32 -25.56
CA LEU A 50 8.87 -1.58 -25.94
C LEU A 50 8.68 -2.98 -26.55
N LYS A 51 9.58 -3.42 -27.42
CA LYS A 51 9.56 -4.76 -28.05
C LYS A 51 9.74 -5.88 -27.02
N ASN A 52 10.60 -5.66 -26.03
CA ASN A 52 10.99 -6.66 -25.03
C ASN A 52 10.28 -6.52 -23.68
N LEU A 53 9.16 -5.80 -23.62
CA LEU A 53 8.35 -5.74 -22.39
C LEU A 53 7.88 -7.15 -21.95
N PRO A 54 7.86 -7.43 -20.64
CA PRO A 54 7.22 -8.62 -20.08
C PRO A 54 5.78 -8.78 -20.58
N LYS A 55 5.33 -10.03 -20.76
CA LYS A 55 3.97 -10.34 -21.31
C LYS A 55 2.85 -9.57 -20.59
N VAL A 56 2.97 -9.41 -19.27
CA VAL A 56 2.02 -8.64 -18.45
C VAL A 56 1.96 -7.18 -18.88
N LEU A 57 3.11 -6.54 -19.13
CA LEU A 57 3.20 -5.12 -19.51
C LEU A 57 2.81 -4.87 -20.97
N LYS A 58 2.96 -5.85 -21.87
CA LYS A 58 2.51 -5.74 -23.27
C LYS A 58 1.00 -5.50 -23.40
N ASN A 59 0.21 -5.99 -22.45
CA ASN A 59 -1.25 -5.78 -22.43
C ASN A 59 -1.68 -4.32 -22.16
N PHE A 60 -0.78 -3.49 -21.62
CA PHE A 60 -1.07 -2.09 -21.25
C PHE A 60 -0.86 -1.08 -22.39
N ARG A 61 -0.61 -1.54 -23.62
CA ARG A 61 -0.54 -0.74 -24.86
C ARG A 61 0.39 0.48 -24.77
N PHE A 62 1.59 0.29 -24.22
CA PHE A 62 2.62 1.33 -24.19
C PHE A 62 3.05 1.78 -25.59
N LYS A 63 3.46 3.04 -25.72
CA LYS A 63 3.98 3.67 -26.94
C LYS A 63 5.21 4.52 -26.62
N VAL A 64 6.08 4.67 -27.61
CA VAL A 64 7.23 5.58 -27.53
C VAL A 64 6.76 6.98 -27.90
N LYS A 65 6.96 7.97 -27.02
CA LYS A 65 6.65 9.38 -27.27
C LYS A 65 7.92 10.24 -27.15
N PRO A 66 8.14 11.20 -28.06
CA PRO A 66 9.23 12.15 -27.94
C PRO A 66 8.95 13.14 -26.81
N VAL A 67 10.00 13.52 -26.07
CA VAL A 67 9.98 14.55 -25.04
C VAL A 67 10.73 15.76 -25.59
N PRO A 68 10.09 16.93 -25.73
CA PRO A 68 10.78 18.17 -26.08
C PRO A 68 11.86 18.49 -25.02
N GLN A 69 13.00 19.01 -25.45
CA GLN A 69 14.13 19.36 -24.56
C GLN A 69 13.80 20.41 -23.47
N SER A 70 12.56 20.93 -23.41
CA SER A 70 12.08 21.89 -22.41
C SER A 70 11.49 21.28 -21.13
N GLU A 71 11.46 19.94 -20.96
CA GLU A 71 11.00 19.28 -19.72
C GLU A 71 12.12 18.50 -18.99
N GLN A 72 13.39 18.79 -19.27
CA GLN A 72 14.53 18.11 -18.64
C GLN A 72 15.11 18.89 -17.46
N GLU A 73 14.40 18.88 -16.32
CA GLU A 73 15.07 18.98 -15.02
C GLU A 73 14.49 17.94 -14.06
N VAL A 74 15.30 16.93 -13.81
CA VAL A 74 15.14 15.97 -12.71
C VAL A 74 15.73 16.67 -11.47
N PRO A 75 14.96 16.94 -10.39
CA PRO A 75 15.53 17.61 -9.23
C PRO A 75 16.29 16.57 -8.39
N GLN A 76 17.61 16.54 -8.56
CA GLN A 76 18.53 16.14 -7.51
C GLN A 76 19.18 17.40 -6.91
N ASN A 77 18.99 17.53 -5.61
CA ASN A 77 19.73 18.36 -4.66
C ASN A 77 19.38 19.86 -4.59
N LYS A 78 19.06 20.24 -3.34
CA LYS A 78 18.85 21.60 -2.87
C LYS A 78 20.10 22.44 -3.11
N THR A 79 19.98 23.52 -3.89
CA THR A 79 20.69 24.78 -3.64
C THR A 79 20.01 25.93 -4.37
N LYS A 80 19.70 26.96 -3.56
CA LYS A 80 19.33 28.35 -3.80
C LYS A 80 19.43 28.93 -5.24
N THR A 81 18.30 29.57 -5.59
CA THR A 81 18.10 30.83 -6.35
C THR A 81 18.49 30.85 -7.83
N ASP A 82 17.49 30.98 -8.71
CA ASP A 82 17.36 32.16 -9.59
C ASP A 82 15.94 32.30 -10.17
N ASN A 83 15.41 33.51 -9.96
CA ASN A 83 14.21 34.21 -10.46
C ASN A 83 13.40 33.57 -11.60
N VAL A 84 12.35 32.83 -11.22
CA VAL A 84 11.03 32.96 -11.84
C VAL A 84 10.16 33.57 -10.76
N GLN A 85 9.50 34.71 -11.01
CA GLN A 85 8.44 35.21 -10.13
C GLN A 85 7.27 34.21 -10.17
N SER A 86 7.43 33.09 -9.49
CA SER A 86 6.29 32.32 -9.00
C SER A 86 5.65 33.20 -7.96
N GLU A 87 4.52 33.82 -8.30
CA GLU A 87 3.66 34.44 -7.29
C GLU A 87 3.52 33.44 -6.13
N GLU A 88 3.98 33.83 -4.94
CA GLU A 88 3.92 32.96 -3.77
C GLU A 88 2.44 32.64 -3.52
N LYS A 89 2.04 31.41 -3.84
CA LYS A 89 0.70 30.90 -3.57
C LYS A 89 0.36 31.18 -2.11
N LYS A 90 -0.59 32.08 -1.88
CA LYS A 90 -1.02 32.44 -0.53
C LYS A 90 -1.80 31.27 0.06
N TYR A 91 -1.38 30.82 1.23
CA TYR A 91 -2.05 29.75 1.97
C TYR A 91 -2.67 30.31 3.24
N ILE A 92 -3.92 29.93 3.50
CA ILE A 92 -4.60 30.17 4.78
C ILE A 92 -4.41 28.92 5.64
N ARG A 93 -3.90 29.09 6.86
CA ARG A 93 -3.76 28.03 7.86
C ARG A 93 -4.54 28.43 9.12
N LYS A 94 -5.21 27.47 9.73
CA LYS A 94 -5.81 27.64 11.05
C LYS A 94 -4.75 27.29 12.10
N ASP A 95 -4.43 28.24 13.00
CA ASP A 95 -3.33 28.09 13.97
C ASP A 95 -3.63 27.09 15.08
N SER A 96 -4.91 26.91 15.44
CA SER A 96 -5.36 25.89 16.38
C SER A 96 -6.64 25.21 15.90
N TYR A 97 -6.54 23.91 15.62
CA TYR A 97 -7.71 23.07 15.30
C TYR A 97 -8.03 22.18 16.50
N ILE A 98 -9.25 22.33 17.01
CA ILE A 98 -9.83 21.44 18.01
C ILE A 98 -10.93 20.64 17.28
N PRO A 99 -10.80 19.32 17.14
CA PRO A 99 -11.84 18.49 16.56
C PRO A 99 -13.10 18.51 17.45
N CYS A 100 -14.28 18.47 16.84
CA CYS A 100 -15.53 18.31 17.60
C CYS A 100 -15.70 16.86 18.07
N ASP A 101 -16.56 16.67 19.06
CA ASP A 101 -16.75 15.39 19.76
C ASP A 101 -17.16 14.27 18.80
N GLU A 102 -17.97 14.54 17.77
CA GLU A 102 -18.39 13.54 16.80
C GLU A 102 -17.20 12.97 16.02
N VAL A 103 -16.23 13.82 15.65
CA VAL A 103 -15.02 13.40 14.95
C VAL A 103 -14.15 12.54 15.88
N VAL A 104 -14.05 12.93 17.15
CA VAL A 104 -13.32 12.16 18.18
C VAL A 104 -13.98 10.80 18.42
N GLN A 105 -15.31 10.72 18.43
CA GLN A 105 -16.03 9.47 18.60
C GLN A 105 -15.75 8.48 17.46
N TRP A 106 -15.67 8.95 16.21
CA TRP A 106 -15.38 8.06 15.07
C TRP A 106 -13.94 7.50 15.10
N ILE A 107 -12.96 8.30 15.52
CA ILE A 107 -11.59 7.80 15.66
C ILE A 107 -11.51 6.77 16.79
N GLU A 108 -12.20 6.99 17.90
CA GLU A 108 -12.21 6.06 19.03
C GLU A 108 -12.89 4.73 18.68
N LYS A 109 -14.03 4.76 17.98
CA LYS A 109 -14.66 3.54 17.43
C LYS A 109 -13.72 2.79 16.48
N SER A 110 -12.91 3.50 15.71
CA SER A 110 -11.92 2.86 14.84
C SER A 110 -10.81 2.16 15.63
N ARG A 111 -10.39 2.72 16.78
CA ARG A 111 -9.40 2.10 17.66
C ARG A 111 -9.92 0.85 18.33
N GLN A 112 -11.15 0.89 18.84
CA GLN A 112 -11.82 -0.30 19.41
C GLN A 112 -11.87 -1.46 18.42
N CYS A 113 -12.09 -1.17 17.13
CA CYS A 113 -12.02 -2.18 16.08
C CYS A 113 -10.59 -2.73 15.91
N SER A 114 -9.55 -1.90 16.02
CA SER A 114 -8.15 -2.34 15.98
C SER A 114 -7.83 -3.29 17.13
N GLU A 115 -8.16 -2.87 18.36
CA GLU A 115 -7.90 -3.63 19.58
C GLU A 115 -8.58 -5.00 19.54
N PHE A 116 -9.84 -5.04 19.08
CA PHE A 116 -10.57 -6.28 18.87
C PHE A 116 -9.84 -7.26 17.93
N VAL A 117 -9.32 -6.76 16.79
CA VAL A 117 -8.57 -7.60 15.83
C VAL A 117 -7.23 -8.06 16.41
N GLU A 118 -6.54 -7.19 17.14
CA GLU A 118 -5.28 -7.52 17.82
C GLU A 118 -5.49 -8.60 18.89
N ASP A 119 -6.56 -8.50 19.67
CA ASP A 119 -6.90 -9.48 20.69
C ASP A 119 -7.32 -10.82 20.11
N ALA A 120 -8.11 -10.83 19.03
CA ALA A 120 -8.42 -12.05 18.28
C ALA A 120 -7.12 -12.70 17.73
N THR A 121 -6.19 -11.90 17.22
CA THR A 121 -4.88 -12.38 16.72
C THR A 121 -4.05 -12.98 17.85
N ARG A 122 -3.98 -12.31 19.00
CA ARG A 122 -3.26 -12.78 20.19
C ARG A 122 -3.86 -14.08 20.71
N ARG A 123 -5.18 -14.16 20.79
CA ARG A 123 -5.88 -15.36 21.26
C ARG A 123 -5.65 -16.54 20.32
N ARG A 124 -5.69 -16.34 19.00
CA ARG A 124 -5.33 -17.37 18.01
C ARG A 124 -3.93 -17.96 18.27
N ALA A 125 -2.94 -17.10 18.53
CA ALA A 125 -1.58 -17.56 18.82
C ALA A 125 -1.51 -18.41 20.11
N VAL A 126 -2.25 -18.03 21.15
CA VAL A 126 -2.36 -18.81 22.39
C VAL A 126 -3.03 -20.16 22.12
N LEU A 127 -4.11 -20.20 21.34
CA LEU A 127 -4.80 -21.44 21.00
C LEU A 127 -3.95 -22.39 20.19
N HIS A 128 -3.14 -21.89 19.24
CA HIS A 128 -2.18 -22.75 18.52
C HIS A 128 -1.17 -23.41 19.47
N LYS A 129 -0.66 -22.67 20.46
CA LYS A 129 0.24 -23.24 21.48
C LYS A 129 -0.48 -24.31 22.31
N LYS A 130 -1.73 -24.05 22.74
CA LYS A 130 -2.54 -25.02 23.48
C LYS A 130 -2.81 -26.28 22.66
N LEU A 131 -3.20 -26.11 21.39
CA LEU A 131 -3.45 -27.22 20.47
C LEU A 131 -2.21 -28.10 20.31
N ALA A 132 -1.04 -27.48 20.10
CA ALA A 132 0.22 -28.22 19.99
C ALA A 132 0.56 -29.00 21.27
N ASN A 133 0.26 -28.48 22.45
CA ASN A 133 0.45 -29.21 23.70
C ASN A 133 -0.51 -30.40 23.83
N VAL A 134 -1.79 -30.22 23.50
CA VAL A 134 -2.77 -31.30 23.52
C VAL A 134 -2.46 -32.38 22.48
N ASP A 135 -1.96 -32.00 21.31
CA ASP A 135 -1.48 -32.96 20.29
C ASP A 135 -0.27 -33.78 20.82
N ARG A 136 0.63 -33.16 21.60
CA ARG A 136 1.72 -33.90 22.27
C ARG A 136 1.20 -34.83 23.36
N GLU A 137 0.23 -34.40 24.16
CA GLU A 137 -0.43 -35.27 25.16
C GLU A 137 -1.06 -36.50 24.49
N LEU A 138 -1.75 -36.30 23.37
CA LEU A 138 -2.32 -37.40 22.59
C LEU A 138 -1.22 -38.34 22.05
N SER A 139 -0.13 -37.78 21.52
CA SER A 139 1.02 -38.57 21.07
C SER A 139 1.64 -39.39 22.20
N ASN A 140 1.71 -38.84 23.41
CA ASN A 140 2.20 -39.57 24.57
C ASN A 140 1.30 -40.77 24.92
N CYS A 141 -0.03 -40.61 24.84
CA CYS A 141 -0.96 -41.73 25.02
C CYS A 141 -0.71 -42.83 23.98
N MET A 142 -0.50 -42.45 22.71
CA MET A 142 -0.20 -43.41 21.65
C MET A 142 1.11 -44.16 21.91
N HIS A 143 2.17 -43.46 22.30
CA HIS A 143 3.45 -44.10 22.61
C HIS A 143 3.39 -44.99 23.87
N GLN A 144 2.56 -44.65 24.86
CA GLN A 144 2.32 -45.53 26.00
C GLN A 144 1.67 -46.85 25.55
N ILE A 145 0.67 -46.78 24.65
CA ILE A 145 0.01 -47.98 24.10
C ILE A 145 1.00 -48.81 23.27
N GLU A 146 1.88 -48.16 22.51
CA GLU A 146 2.87 -48.80 21.64
C GLU A 146 3.98 -49.53 22.42
N LEU A 147 4.51 -48.90 23.47
CA LEU A 147 5.74 -49.35 24.13
C LEU A 147 5.50 -50.17 25.41
N GLU A 148 4.35 -50.01 26.05
CA GLU A 148 4.04 -50.75 27.27
C GLU A 148 3.49 -52.16 26.99
N LYS A 149 3.59 -53.05 27.98
CA LYS A 149 2.99 -54.38 27.90
C LYS A 149 1.46 -54.26 27.90
N TRP A 150 0.81 -55.30 27.35
CA TRP A 150 -0.64 -55.46 27.37
C TRP A 150 -1.24 -55.14 28.74
N LYS A 151 -2.16 -54.19 28.77
CA LYS A 151 -2.86 -53.76 29.97
C LYS A 151 -4.03 -54.69 30.28
N SER A 152 -4.40 -54.76 31.56
CA SER A 152 -5.67 -55.36 31.96
C SER A 152 -6.84 -54.58 31.35
N GLY A 153 -8.02 -55.20 31.22
CA GLY A 153 -9.22 -54.51 30.70
C GLY A 153 -9.60 -53.27 31.53
N CYS A 154 -9.40 -53.31 32.85
CA CYS A 154 -9.63 -52.17 33.73
C CYS A 154 -8.67 -51.01 33.44
N ASP A 155 -7.37 -51.31 33.24
CA ASP A 155 -6.38 -50.29 32.93
C ASP A 155 -6.52 -49.77 31.50
N GLY A 156 -6.96 -50.62 30.56
CA GLY A 156 -7.34 -50.21 29.21
C GLY A 156 -8.48 -49.20 29.21
N TYR A 157 -9.52 -49.39 30.04
CA TYR A 157 -10.60 -48.42 30.19
C TYR A 157 -10.10 -47.07 30.73
N LYS A 158 -9.16 -47.07 31.69
CA LYS A 158 -8.56 -45.83 32.21
C LYS A 158 -7.79 -45.07 31.13
N LEU A 159 -7.02 -45.78 30.29
CA LEU A 159 -6.31 -45.19 29.16
C LEU A 159 -7.29 -44.60 28.13
N TYR A 160 -8.33 -45.34 27.75
CA TYR A 160 -9.38 -44.84 26.86
C TYR A 160 -10.03 -43.57 27.42
N LYS A 161 -10.39 -43.56 28.71
CA LYS A 161 -11.02 -42.40 29.34
C LYS A 161 -10.10 -41.18 29.29
N LEU A 162 -8.81 -41.36 29.59
CA LEU A 162 -7.81 -40.30 29.50
C LEU A 162 -7.69 -39.75 28.07
N GLU A 163 -7.57 -40.63 27.08
CA GLU A 163 -7.49 -40.24 25.67
C GLU A 163 -8.75 -39.48 25.21
N LYS A 164 -9.93 -39.95 25.62
CA LYS A 164 -11.21 -39.28 25.36
C LYS A 164 -11.23 -37.86 25.91
N GLU A 165 -10.78 -37.66 27.15
CA GLU A 165 -10.70 -36.33 27.78
C GLU A 165 -9.72 -35.40 27.03
N ILE A 166 -8.58 -35.92 26.56
CA ILE A 166 -7.62 -35.17 25.72
C ILE A 166 -8.27 -34.76 24.40
N LEU A 167 -8.97 -35.68 23.73
CA LEU A 167 -9.67 -35.41 22.47
C LEU A 167 -10.79 -34.38 22.61
N GLU A 168 -11.52 -34.39 23.73
CA GLU A 168 -12.56 -33.39 24.03
C GLU A 168 -11.95 -32.00 24.25
N LYS A 169 -10.87 -31.89 25.04
CA LYS A 169 -10.11 -30.63 25.19
C LYS A 169 -9.61 -30.13 23.84
N ARG A 170 -9.08 -31.04 23.01
CA ARG A 170 -8.63 -30.74 21.64
C ARG A 170 -9.77 -30.18 20.78
N ARG A 171 -10.97 -30.73 20.94
CA ARG A 171 -12.17 -30.28 20.22
C ARG A 171 -12.55 -28.87 20.61
N GLN A 172 -12.64 -28.56 21.90
CA GLN A 172 -12.94 -27.22 22.40
C GLN A 172 -11.97 -26.16 21.84
N ILE A 173 -10.66 -26.47 21.82
CA ILE A 173 -9.64 -25.56 21.26
C ILE A 173 -9.85 -25.34 19.75
N LYS A 174 -10.12 -26.41 18.99
CA LYS A 174 -10.31 -26.31 17.54
C LYS A 174 -11.60 -25.57 17.19
N ASP A 175 -12.66 -25.74 17.97
CA ASP A 175 -13.93 -25.07 17.73
C ASP A 175 -13.80 -23.57 18.00
N GLU A 176 -13.09 -23.17 19.06
CA GLU A 176 -12.74 -21.76 19.31
C GLU A 176 -11.86 -21.18 18.19
N LEU A 177 -10.87 -21.94 17.70
CA LEU A 177 -10.03 -21.53 16.56
C LEU A 177 -10.86 -21.26 15.30
N VAL A 178 -11.89 -22.07 15.03
CA VAL A 178 -12.78 -21.86 13.87
C VAL A 178 -13.49 -20.51 13.98
N ILE A 179 -14.03 -20.19 15.16
CA ILE A 179 -14.70 -18.91 15.39
C ILE A 179 -13.73 -17.74 15.25
N ILE A 180 -12.55 -17.81 15.88
CA ILE A 180 -11.55 -16.74 15.81
C ILE A 180 -11.06 -16.53 14.37
N GLN A 181 -10.85 -17.62 13.63
CA GLN A 181 -10.44 -17.52 12.24
C GLN A 181 -11.52 -16.83 11.40
N SER A 182 -12.79 -17.18 11.61
CA SER A 182 -13.92 -16.47 10.98
C SER A 182 -13.94 -14.99 11.34
N VAL A 183 -13.74 -14.63 12.61
CA VAL A 183 -13.63 -13.23 13.04
C VAL A 183 -12.54 -12.50 12.26
N LEU A 184 -11.33 -13.06 12.21
CA LEU A 184 -10.18 -12.43 11.55
C LEU A 184 -10.35 -12.32 10.02
N ASP A 185 -10.95 -13.33 9.38
CA ASP A 185 -11.17 -13.31 7.93
C ASP A 185 -12.17 -12.23 7.51
N ASN A 186 -13.15 -11.93 8.36
CA ASN A 186 -14.17 -10.91 8.13
C ASN A 186 -13.77 -9.51 8.62
N THR A 187 -12.68 -9.36 9.38
CA THR A 187 -12.27 -8.08 10.00
C THR A 187 -10.95 -7.53 9.44
N LYS A 188 -10.78 -7.54 8.12
CA LYS A 188 -9.61 -6.96 7.42
C LYS A 188 -9.55 -5.42 7.53
N CYS A 189 -9.40 -4.89 8.74
CA CYS A 189 -9.54 -3.47 9.08
C CYS A 189 -8.19 -2.76 9.34
N THR A 190 -7.09 -3.50 9.54
CA THR A 190 -5.81 -2.91 10.02
C THR A 190 -5.25 -1.83 9.10
N ILE A 191 -5.46 -1.94 7.78
CA ILE A 191 -5.00 -0.94 6.79
C ILE A 191 -5.94 0.29 6.79
N GLY A 192 -7.22 0.10 7.07
CA GLY A 192 -8.20 1.18 7.17
C GLY A 192 -7.94 2.11 8.35
N ILE A 193 -7.64 1.55 9.53
CA ILE A 193 -7.52 2.33 10.78
C ILE A 193 -6.32 3.28 10.75
N LYS A 194 -5.16 2.82 10.27
CA LYS A 194 -3.98 3.70 10.10
C LYS A 194 -4.24 4.86 9.13
N ASN A 195 -5.08 4.64 8.12
CA ASN A 195 -5.46 5.70 7.19
C ASN A 195 -6.45 6.69 7.81
N ILE A 196 -7.35 6.20 8.67
CA ILE A 196 -8.28 7.04 9.45
C ILE A 196 -7.49 7.94 10.41
N GLU A 197 -6.54 7.40 11.17
CA GLU A 197 -5.64 8.17 12.05
C GLU A 197 -4.85 9.24 11.29
N LYS A 198 -4.25 8.88 10.15
CA LYS A 198 -3.55 9.86 9.30
C LYS A 198 -4.48 10.96 8.81
N THR A 199 -5.71 10.61 8.42
CA THR A 199 -6.71 11.58 7.95
C THR A 199 -7.17 12.48 9.08
N PHE A 200 -7.35 11.94 10.28
CA PHE A 200 -7.64 12.70 11.49
C PHE A 200 -6.52 13.68 11.81
N ASN A 201 -5.26 13.24 11.83
CA ASN A 201 -4.10 14.12 12.06
C ASN A 201 -3.97 15.22 10.98
N ARG A 202 -4.31 14.91 9.73
CA ARG A 202 -4.33 15.89 8.64
C ARG A 202 -5.37 16.99 8.84
N LEU A 203 -6.42 16.79 9.64
CA LEU A 203 -7.39 17.84 9.98
C LEU A 203 -6.70 19.04 10.64
N GLY A 204 -5.76 18.78 11.55
CA GLY A 204 -5.03 19.82 12.27
C GLY A 204 -4.00 20.58 11.43
N THR A 205 -3.57 20.01 10.31
CA THR A 205 -2.58 20.63 9.40
C THR A 205 -3.19 21.10 8.08
N ARG A 206 -4.53 21.24 8.01
CA ARG A 206 -5.19 21.68 6.78
C ARG A 206 -4.74 23.10 6.41
N ARG A 207 -4.48 23.28 5.12
CA ARG A 207 -4.20 24.56 4.50
C ARG A 207 -5.12 24.74 3.30
N PHE A 208 -5.57 25.97 3.07
CA PHE A 208 -6.34 26.34 1.89
C PHE A 208 -5.47 27.21 1.00
N GLU A 209 -5.33 26.83 -0.27
CA GLU A 209 -4.69 27.66 -1.28
C GLU A 209 -5.70 28.69 -1.77
N ILE A 210 -5.38 29.98 -1.64
CA ILE A 210 -6.24 31.06 -2.13
C ILE A 210 -6.32 30.93 -3.65
N ARG A 211 -7.54 30.92 -4.17
CA ARG A 211 -7.79 30.92 -5.61
C ARG A 211 -7.65 32.34 -6.13
N ILE A 212 -6.88 32.52 -7.20
CA ILE A 212 -6.81 33.79 -7.92
C ILE A 212 -8.16 33.97 -8.62
N ILE A 213 -8.80 35.11 -8.42
CA ILE A 213 -9.97 35.54 -9.18
C ILE A 213 -9.39 36.46 -10.25
N GLU A 214 -9.51 36.07 -11.51
CA GLU A 214 -9.17 36.94 -12.63
C GLU A 214 -10.33 37.94 -12.74
N ASP A 215 -10.03 39.24 -12.65
CA ASP A 215 -11.00 40.29 -12.92
C ASP A 215 -11.27 40.24 -14.44
N ASP A 216 -12.41 39.67 -14.82
CA ASP A 216 -12.91 39.72 -16.20
C ASP A 216 -13.37 41.17 -16.49
N ASP A 217 -12.41 42.08 -16.72
CA ASP A 217 -12.64 43.40 -17.35
C ASP A 217 -13.12 43.26 -18.82
N PHE A 218 -13.44 42.04 -19.27
CA PHE A 218 -13.97 41.70 -20.58
C PHE A 218 -15.28 42.41 -20.95
N PHE A 219 -16.01 42.98 -19.97
CA PHE A 219 -17.25 43.71 -20.21
C PHE A 219 -17.09 45.22 -20.46
N ASP A 220 -15.91 45.80 -20.23
CA ASP A 220 -15.70 47.24 -20.39
C ASP A 220 -15.42 47.67 -21.85
N GLU A 221 -15.17 46.73 -22.77
CA GLU A 221 -14.93 46.99 -24.21
C GLU A 221 -16.19 47.01 -25.09
N LEU A 222 -17.38 46.79 -24.53
CA LEU A 222 -18.65 46.92 -25.26
C LEU A 222 -19.31 48.29 -25.05
N GLN A 223 -18.56 49.36 -25.29
CA GLN A 223 -19.20 50.64 -25.63
C GLN A 223 -19.51 50.62 -27.13
N PRO A 224 -20.78 50.80 -27.56
CA PRO A 224 -21.08 50.99 -28.96
C PRO A 224 -20.49 52.33 -29.38
N ASP A 225 -19.58 52.29 -30.36
CA ASP A 225 -19.15 53.50 -31.09
C ASP A 225 -20.40 54.26 -31.54
N SER A 226 -20.40 55.55 -31.21
CA SER A 226 -21.50 56.50 -31.37
C SER A 226 -21.84 56.78 -32.83
#